data_AF-A0A7V2RFP5-F1
#
_entry.id   AF-A0A7V2RFP5-F1
#
_cell.length_a   1.000
_cell.length_b   1.000
_cell.length_c   1.000
_cell.angle_alpha   90.00
_cell.angle_beta   90.00
_cell.angle_gamma   90.00
#
_symmetry.space_group_name_H-M   'P 1'
#
loop_
_entity.id
_entity.type
_entity.pdbx_description
1 polymer ?
#
loop_
_entity_poly.entity_id
_entity_poly.type
_entity_poly.pdbx_seq_one_letter_code
_entity_poly.pdbx_strand_id
1 'polypeptide(L)'
;MTIRELAERYQNSKRILGWYADRGVILCCDLHGWLPGAPFPLSVNIACLIIEAVTGAEQGQKALYPLVACMGNMAQDLAWIRLAPRLIREYLDRFGYKDTIIVGTCPAQTPLFPVAMDLGGAFAYLCYVSMVGALSKSNAVDLRSIDEGAGIPSRDTNAVSYRAAKWIFDIVREQRIEIDAKGIDIEEKVTETEVRAILDRVLDLGDGDIVEGAVRAVESGVLDSPWSPNVNVKDQVLGVRDARGACRYLEFGNLPIPDDIKEFHREKIAEREKLEGKKADYHMAVKDLWSLSKGKMVGLPPYDQ
;
A
#
# COMPACT_ATOMS: atom_id res chain seq x y z
N MET A 1 -11.28 -11.22 -18.65
CA MET A 1 -11.12 -9.77 -18.81
C MET A 1 -9.63 -9.50 -18.88
N THR A 2 -9.16 -8.85 -19.94
CA THR A 2 -7.75 -8.54 -20.16
C THR A 2 -7.33 -7.32 -19.33
N ILE A 3 -6.03 -7.08 -19.18
CA ILE A 3 -5.53 -5.87 -18.51
C ILE A 3 -5.94 -4.60 -19.28
N ARG A 4 -5.94 -4.65 -20.61
CA ARG A 4 -6.44 -3.55 -21.46
C ARG A 4 -7.89 -3.21 -21.17
N GLU A 5 -8.77 -4.21 -21.12
CA GLU A 5 -10.20 -3.98 -20.81
C GLU A 5 -10.39 -3.37 -19.41
N LEU A 6 -9.55 -3.75 -18.43
CA LEU A 6 -9.56 -3.15 -17.10
C LEU A 6 -9.12 -1.68 -17.13
N ALA A 7 -8.05 -1.37 -17.87
CA ALA A 7 -7.54 -0.01 -18.02
C ALA A 7 -8.56 0.92 -18.70
N GLU A 8 -9.20 0.45 -19.78
CA GLU A 8 -10.26 1.20 -20.48
C GLU A 8 -11.47 1.46 -19.56
N ARG A 9 -11.89 0.46 -18.78
CA ARG A 9 -12.98 0.64 -17.80
C ARG A 9 -12.60 1.66 -16.72
N TYR A 10 -11.35 1.62 -16.25
CA TYR A 10 -10.86 2.60 -15.30
C TYR A 10 -10.89 4.01 -15.90
N GLN A 11 -10.32 4.21 -17.10
CA GLN A 11 -10.36 5.50 -17.80
C GLN A 11 -11.79 6.02 -17.98
N ASN A 12 -12.71 5.17 -18.44
CA ASN A 12 -14.13 5.52 -18.59
C ASN A 12 -14.75 5.97 -17.26
N SER A 13 -14.45 5.27 -16.17
CA SER A 13 -14.92 5.66 -14.84
C SER A 13 -14.40 7.05 -14.44
N LYS A 14 -13.13 7.34 -14.72
CA LYS A 14 -12.51 8.64 -14.41
C LYS A 14 -13.01 9.76 -15.32
N ARG A 15 -13.33 9.46 -16.59
CA ARG A 15 -13.90 10.44 -17.51
C ARG A 15 -15.24 10.98 -17.02
N ILE A 16 -16.04 10.16 -16.33
CA ILE A 16 -17.29 10.61 -15.69
C ILE A 16 -16.98 11.70 -14.64
N LEU A 17 -15.93 11.53 -13.83
CA LEU A 17 -15.52 12.54 -12.85
C LEU A 17 -15.06 13.82 -13.55
N GLY A 18 -14.30 13.69 -14.64
CA GLY A 18 -13.91 14.83 -15.47
C GLY A 18 -15.12 15.55 -16.08
N TRP A 19 -16.16 14.82 -16.50
CA TRP A 19 -17.36 15.42 -17.09
C TRP A 19 -18.13 16.30 -16.09
N TYR A 20 -18.14 15.90 -14.81
CA TYR A 20 -18.67 16.71 -13.71
C TYR A 20 -17.75 17.91 -13.42
N ALA A 21 -16.43 17.72 -13.45
CA ALA A 21 -15.47 18.79 -13.25
C ALA A 21 -15.55 19.88 -14.33
N ASP A 22 -15.75 19.49 -15.60
CA ASP A 22 -16.02 20.39 -16.73
C ASP A 22 -17.26 21.30 -16.50
N ARG A 23 -18.14 20.90 -15.57
CA ARG A 23 -19.38 21.61 -15.19
C ARG A 23 -19.29 22.28 -13.80
N GLY A 24 -18.09 22.37 -13.23
CA GLY A 24 -17.84 23.00 -11.93
C GLY A 24 -18.17 22.13 -10.73
N VAL A 25 -18.43 20.82 -10.91
CA VAL A 25 -18.67 19.88 -9.81
C VAL A 25 -17.43 18.99 -9.62
N ILE A 26 -16.68 19.22 -8.54
CA ILE A 26 -15.48 18.44 -8.24
C ILE A 26 -15.87 17.23 -7.37
N LEU A 27 -15.70 16.04 -7.94
CA LEU A 27 -15.88 14.77 -7.23
C LEU A 27 -14.50 14.20 -6.87
N CYS A 28 -14.33 13.87 -5.59
CA CYS A 28 -13.15 13.17 -5.10
C CYS A 28 -13.38 11.67 -5.17
N CYS A 29 -12.38 10.93 -5.62
CA CYS A 29 -12.35 9.47 -5.58
C CYS A 29 -11.03 9.01 -4.97
N ASP A 30 -11.12 7.89 -4.28
CA ASP A 30 -9.97 7.15 -3.80
C ASP A 30 -9.10 6.63 -4.95
N LEU A 31 -7.82 6.49 -4.64
CA LEU A 31 -6.86 5.70 -5.41
C LEU A 31 -6.48 4.50 -4.55
N HIS A 32 -6.52 3.31 -5.13
CA HIS A 32 -6.27 2.06 -4.41
C HIS A 32 -4.88 1.50 -4.71
N GLY A 33 -4.37 1.80 -5.90
CA GLY A 33 -3.14 1.21 -6.40
C GLY A 33 -3.26 -0.31 -6.47
N TRP A 34 -2.12 -0.98 -6.35
CA TRP A 34 -2.10 -2.43 -6.32
C TRP A 34 -2.39 -2.97 -4.93
N LEU A 35 -3.57 -3.57 -4.71
CA LEU A 35 -3.93 -4.08 -3.40
C LEU A 35 -3.02 -5.24 -2.95
N PRO A 36 -2.39 -5.17 -1.76
CA PRO A 36 -1.54 -6.25 -1.26
C PRO A 36 -2.35 -7.52 -0.96
N GLY A 37 -1.99 -8.63 -1.60
CA GLY A 37 -2.45 -9.98 -1.23
C GLY A 37 -1.60 -10.65 -0.14
N ALA A 38 -0.41 -10.12 0.12
CA ALA A 38 0.62 -10.68 1.00
C ALA A 38 1.40 -9.58 1.74
N PRO A 39 2.18 -9.94 2.78
CA PRO A 39 3.25 -9.07 3.29
C PRO A 39 4.34 -8.85 2.23
N PHE A 40 4.29 -7.73 1.51
CA PHE A 40 5.30 -7.33 0.52
C PHE A 40 5.50 -5.81 0.50
N PRO A 41 6.65 -5.30 0.02
CA PRO A 41 6.89 -3.85 -0.06
C PRO A 41 5.85 -3.13 -0.92
N LEU A 42 5.41 -1.94 -0.48
CA LEU A 42 4.38 -1.18 -1.18
C LEU A 42 4.88 -0.37 -2.39
N SER A 43 6.10 -0.58 -2.88
CA SER A 43 6.57 0.16 -4.06
C SER A 43 5.74 -0.13 -5.32
N VAL A 44 5.29 -1.37 -5.53
CA VAL A 44 4.33 -1.67 -6.62
C VAL A 44 2.98 -0.99 -6.38
N ASN A 45 2.47 -0.99 -5.13
CA ASN A 45 1.22 -0.30 -4.80
C ASN A 45 1.31 1.21 -5.09
N ILE A 46 2.37 1.87 -4.60
CA ILE A 46 2.57 3.31 -4.77
C ILE A 46 2.81 3.67 -6.23
N ALA A 47 3.55 2.86 -7.00
CA ALA A 47 3.67 3.04 -8.44
C ALA A 47 2.29 2.99 -9.12
N CYS A 48 1.42 2.06 -8.74
CA CYS A 48 0.05 2.01 -9.24
C CYS A 48 -0.82 3.17 -8.76
N LEU A 49 -0.67 3.69 -7.52
CA LEU A 49 -1.34 4.92 -7.09
C LEU A 49 -0.98 6.10 -8.01
N ILE A 50 0.28 6.19 -8.44
CA ILE A 50 0.75 7.23 -9.36
C ILE A 50 0.17 7.03 -10.76
N ILE A 51 0.18 5.80 -11.29
CA ILE A 51 -0.42 5.47 -12.59
C ILE A 51 -1.92 5.84 -12.58
N GLU A 52 -2.63 5.45 -11.53
CA GLU A 52 -4.04 5.79 -11.31
C GLU A 52 -4.29 7.29 -11.24
N ALA A 53 -3.46 8.03 -10.50
CA ALA A 53 -3.55 9.48 -10.37
C ALA A 53 -3.38 10.20 -11.71
N VAL A 54 -2.31 9.87 -12.44
CA VAL A 54 -2.01 10.46 -13.76
C VAL A 54 -3.10 10.12 -14.76
N THR A 55 -3.57 8.87 -14.78
CA THR A 55 -4.69 8.43 -15.62
C THR A 55 -5.97 9.19 -15.28
N GLY A 56 -6.29 9.34 -13.99
CA GLY A 56 -7.47 10.08 -13.55
C GLY A 56 -7.41 11.56 -13.96
N ALA A 57 -6.25 12.19 -13.79
CA ALA A 57 -6.03 13.59 -14.16
C ALA A 57 -6.15 13.82 -15.67
N GLU A 58 -5.59 12.92 -16.49
CA GLU A 58 -5.77 12.94 -17.96
C GLU A 58 -7.25 12.86 -18.36
N GLN A 59 -8.04 12.07 -17.64
CA GLN A 59 -9.48 11.96 -17.86
C GLN A 59 -10.30 13.13 -17.27
N GLY A 60 -9.64 14.13 -16.69
CA GLY A 60 -10.23 15.36 -16.17
C GLY A 60 -10.57 15.33 -14.67
N GLN A 61 -10.21 14.29 -13.92
CA GLN A 61 -10.43 14.25 -12.47
C GLN A 61 -9.58 15.31 -11.76
N LYS A 62 -10.22 16.10 -10.89
CA LYS A 62 -9.58 17.23 -10.18
C LYS A 62 -9.29 17.01 -8.71
N ALA A 63 -9.82 15.95 -8.09
CA ALA A 63 -9.57 15.64 -6.68
C ALA A 63 -9.27 14.15 -6.49
N LEU A 64 -8.13 13.86 -5.87
CA LEU A 64 -7.60 12.52 -5.64
C LEU A 64 -7.42 12.28 -4.14
N TYR A 65 -7.69 11.05 -3.70
CA TYR A 65 -7.45 10.65 -2.31
C TYR A 65 -6.71 9.31 -2.23
N PRO A 66 -5.37 9.29 -2.16
CA PRO A 66 -4.61 8.05 -2.09
C PRO A 66 -4.87 7.28 -0.80
N LEU A 67 -5.20 5.99 -0.94
CA LEU A 67 -5.23 5.02 0.15
C LEU A 67 -3.88 4.30 0.21
N VAL A 68 -3.23 4.35 1.37
CA VAL A 68 -1.91 3.73 1.58
C VAL A 68 -2.07 2.60 2.58
N ALA A 69 -1.90 1.35 2.14
CA ALA A 69 -2.03 0.19 3.01
C ALA A 69 -1.02 0.25 4.17
N CYS A 70 -1.44 -0.12 5.38
CA CYS A 70 -0.56 -0.28 6.52
C CYS A 70 -0.21 -1.77 6.66
N MET A 71 1.07 -2.10 6.50
CA MET A 71 1.56 -3.47 6.62
C MET A 71 2.03 -3.80 8.04
N GLY A 72 2.04 -2.83 8.95
CA GLY A 72 2.21 -3.01 10.38
C GLY A 72 3.54 -2.52 10.92
N ASN A 73 4.59 -2.36 10.11
CA ASN A 73 5.84 -1.78 10.61
C ASN A 73 5.71 -0.25 10.62
N MET A 74 5.63 0.35 11.81
CA MET A 74 5.36 1.79 11.96
C MET A 74 6.31 2.69 11.14
N ALA A 75 7.62 2.43 11.13
CA ALA A 75 8.55 3.27 10.40
C ALA A 75 8.30 3.19 8.88
N GLN A 76 8.04 1.99 8.38
CA GLN A 76 7.76 1.73 6.98
C GLN A 76 6.38 2.28 6.56
N ASP A 77 5.34 2.07 7.38
CA ASP A 77 4.00 2.60 7.12
C ASP A 77 4.02 4.14 7.10
N LEU A 78 4.67 4.79 8.06
CA LEU A 78 4.81 6.25 8.09
C LEU A 78 5.61 6.77 6.89
N ALA A 79 6.68 6.08 6.48
CA ALA A 79 7.45 6.40 5.29
C ALA A 79 6.57 6.38 4.04
N TRP A 80 5.78 5.32 3.84
CA TRP A 80 4.89 5.18 2.69
C TRP A 80 3.78 6.24 2.66
N ILE A 81 3.16 6.52 3.81
CA ILE A 81 2.11 7.55 3.93
C ILE A 81 2.64 8.94 3.58
N ARG A 82 3.88 9.26 3.95
CA ARG A 82 4.54 10.54 3.60
C ARG A 82 4.96 10.57 2.13
N LEU A 83 5.51 9.46 1.63
CA LEU A 83 6.09 9.36 0.29
C LEU A 83 5.03 9.41 -0.82
N ALA A 84 3.92 8.68 -0.66
CA ALA A 84 2.91 8.52 -1.71
C ALA A 84 2.36 9.86 -2.26
N PRO A 85 1.81 10.78 -1.44
CA PRO A 85 1.29 12.05 -1.96
C PRO A 85 2.38 12.92 -2.60
N ARG A 86 3.62 12.85 -2.12
CA ARG A 86 4.76 13.58 -2.69
C ARG A 86 5.08 13.10 -4.10
N LEU A 87 5.21 11.79 -4.31
CA LEU A 87 5.49 11.23 -5.63
C LEU A 87 4.29 11.40 -6.58
N ILE A 88 3.05 11.25 -6.09
CA ILE A 88 1.85 11.52 -6.90
C ILE A 88 1.88 12.97 -7.41
N ARG A 89 2.17 13.95 -6.54
CA ARG A 89 2.26 15.35 -6.95
C ARG A 89 3.36 15.57 -7.99
N GLU A 90 4.53 14.98 -7.78
CA GLU A 90 5.67 15.10 -8.71
C GLU A 90 5.32 14.56 -10.11
N TYR A 91 4.67 13.39 -10.19
CA TYR A 91 4.32 12.80 -11.48
C TYR A 91 3.15 13.52 -12.15
N LEU A 92 2.12 13.94 -11.41
CA LEU A 92 1.08 14.81 -11.96
C LEU A 92 1.71 16.09 -12.55
N ASP A 93 2.70 16.66 -11.87
CA ASP A 93 3.44 17.83 -12.32
C ASP A 93 4.27 17.58 -13.57
N ARG A 94 4.94 16.42 -13.66
CA ARG A 94 5.73 15.98 -14.81
C ARG A 94 4.85 15.80 -16.06
N PHE A 95 3.62 15.36 -15.89
CA PHE A 95 2.63 15.21 -16.96
C PHE A 95 1.79 16.47 -17.23
N GLY A 96 2.01 17.56 -16.49
CA GLY A 96 1.36 18.85 -16.74
C GLY A 96 0.03 19.09 -16.00
N TYR A 97 -0.42 18.17 -15.15
CA TYR A 97 -1.69 18.28 -14.41
C TYR A 97 -1.56 19.08 -13.11
N LYS A 98 -1.31 20.39 -13.24
CA LYS A 98 -1.08 21.28 -12.09
C LYS A 98 -2.33 21.60 -11.26
N ASP A 99 -3.52 21.38 -11.82
CA ASP A 99 -4.81 21.74 -11.20
C ASP A 99 -5.52 20.57 -10.49
N THR A 100 -4.94 19.38 -10.52
CA THR A 100 -5.43 18.22 -9.76
C THR A 100 -4.99 18.31 -8.30
N ILE A 101 -5.93 18.25 -7.36
CA ILE A 101 -5.69 18.36 -5.92
C ILE A 101 -5.55 16.97 -5.31
N ILE A 102 -4.55 16.79 -4.44
CA ILE A 102 -4.45 15.64 -3.54
C ILE A 102 -5.08 16.07 -2.22
N VAL A 103 -6.29 15.57 -1.92
CA VAL A 103 -7.11 16.06 -0.79
C VAL A 103 -6.52 15.68 0.57
N GLY A 104 -5.70 14.64 0.59
CA GLY A 104 -5.00 14.15 1.77
C GLY A 104 -4.39 12.78 1.49
N THR A 105 -4.16 11.99 2.54
CA THR A 105 -3.75 10.59 2.40
C THR A 105 -4.48 9.78 3.46
N CYS A 106 -5.00 8.63 3.07
CA CYS A 106 -5.82 7.77 3.91
C CYS A 106 -5.08 6.47 4.20
N PRO A 107 -4.46 6.31 5.38
CA PRO A 107 -3.86 5.05 5.77
C PRO A 107 -4.96 3.99 5.88
N ALA A 108 -4.75 2.88 5.20
CA ALA A 108 -5.75 1.83 5.04
C ALA A 108 -5.35 0.59 5.81
N GLN A 109 -6.27 0.10 6.64
CA GLN A 109 -6.13 -1.19 7.29
C GLN A 109 -6.06 -2.27 6.21
N THR A 110 -4.91 -2.92 6.08
CA THR A 110 -4.73 -4.01 5.13
C THR A 110 -5.75 -5.11 5.45
N PRO A 111 -6.62 -5.50 4.49
CA PRO A 111 -7.57 -6.58 4.70
C PRO A 111 -6.76 -7.84 4.95
N LEU A 112 -6.83 -8.36 6.17
CA LEU A 112 -6.15 -9.60 6.48
C LEU A 112 -7.07 -10.74 6.06
N PHE A 113 -6.60 -11.62 5.18
CA PHE A 113 -7.25 -12.92 5.02
C PHE A 113 -7.21 -13.70 6.34
N PRO A 114 -6.12 -13.59 7.14
CA PRO A 114 -6.13 -13.94 8.56
C PRO A 114 -6.38 -12.72 9.47
N VAL A 115 -7.60 -12.52 9.96
CA VAL A 115 -7.83 -11.49 10.99
C VAL A 115 -7.66 -12.05 12.40
N ALA A 116 -7.44 -11.16 13.37
CA ALA A 116 -7.60 -11.52 14.77
C ALA A 116 -9.07 -11.93 15.02
N MET A 117 -9.28 -13.14 15.52
CA MET A 117 -10.62 -13.71 15.72
C MET A 117 -11.22 -13.34 17.08
N ASP A 118 -10.39 -12.92 18.04
CA ASP A 118 -10.87 -12.43 19.32
C ASP A 118 -11.20 -10.94 19.26
N LEU A 119 -12.20 -10.53 20.05
CA LEU A 119 -12.68 -9.15 20.08
C LEU A 119 -11.58 -8.15 20.45
N GLY A 120 -10.67 -8.54 21.35
CA GLY A 120 -9.56 -7.70 21.78
C GLY A 120 -8.58 -7.42 20.64
N GLY A 121 -8.16 -8.47 19.93
CA GLY A 121 -7.29 -8.38 18.77
C GLY A 121 -7.92 -7.58 17.62
N ALA A 122 -9.22 -7.76 17.36
CA ALA A 122 -9.94 -7.00 16.34
C ALA A 122 -9.93 -5.49 16.65
N PHE A 123 -10.23 -5.09 17.89
CA PHE A 123 -10.09 -3.69 18.33
C PHE A 123 -8.64 -3.22 18.30
N ALA A 124 -7.69 -4.04 18.73
CA ALA A 124 -6.29 -3.66 18.79
C ALA A 124 -5.76 -3.30 17.39
N TYR A 125 -6.10 -4.08 16.35
CA TYR A 125 -5.62 -3.83 15.00
C TYR A 125 -6.20 -2.54 14.40
N LEU A 126 -7.52 -2.31 14.50
CA LEU A 126 -8.12 -1.08 13.98
C LEU A 126 -7.62 0.16 14.75
N CYS A 127 -7.42 0.06 16.07
CA CYS A 127 -6.86 1.14 16.88
C CYS A 127 -5.38 1.38 16.57
N TYR A 128 -4.62 0.33 16.25
CA TYR A 128 -3.24 0.44 15.79
C TYR A 128 -3.15 1.24 14.49
N VAL A 129 -3.95 0.90 13.48
CA VAL A 129 -3.99 1.65 12.22
C VAL A 129 -4.49 3.09 12.45
N SER A 130 -5.45 3.29 13.35
CA SER A 130 -5.90 4.63 13.75
C SER A 130 -4.77 5.45 14.39
N MET A 131 -3.92 4.82 15.19
CA MET A 131 -2.72 5.44 15.77
C MET A 131 -1.73 5.83 14.66
N VAL A 132 -1.46 4.95 13.69
CA VAL A 132 -0.62 5.27 12.52
C VAL A 132 -1.18 6.48 11.77
N GLY A 133 -2.49 6.51 11.53
CA GLY A 133 -3.17 7.64 10.88
C GLY A 133 -3.11 8.95 11.66
N ALA A 134 -3.21 8.89 12.98
CA ALA A 134 -3.08 10.07 13.82
C ALA A 134 -1.64 10.61 13.82
N LEU A 135 -0.64 9.73 13.94
CA LEU A 135 0.78 10.08 13.97
C LEU A 135 1.33 10.55 12.61
N SER A 136 0.79 10.03 11.50
CA SER A 136 1.09 10.51 10.14
C SER A 136 0.40 11.83 9.79
N LYS A 137 -0.46 12.36 10.68
CA LYS A 137 -1.25 13.57 10.46
C LYS A 137 -2.20 13.47 9.25
N SER A 138 -2.54 12.24 8.85
CA SER A 138 -3.56 11.96 7.84
C SER A 138 -4.92 12.48 8.27
N ASN A 139 -5.75 12.91 7.32
CA ASN A 139 -7.08 13.48 7.57
C ASN A 139 -8.15 12.41 7.85
N ALA A 140 -8.02 11.21 7.29
CA ALA A 140 -8.85 10.05 7.61
C ALA A 140 -8.04 8.74 7.60
N VAL A 141 -8.71 7.64 7.92
CA VAL A 141 -8.21 6.26 7.81
C VAL A 141 -9.31 5.37 7.24
N ASP A 142 -8.94 4.42 6.39
CA ASP A 142 -9.84 3.33 5.96
C ASP A 142 -9.68 2.18 6.95
N LEU A 143 -10.75 1.90 7.69
CA LEU A 143 -10.75 0.90 8.76
C LEU A 143 -11.76 -0.19 8.45
N ARG A 144 -11.45 -1.37 8.98
CA ARG A 144 -12.39 -2.48 9.08
C ARG A 144 -13.05 -2.47 10.45
N SER A 145 -14.19 -3.14 10.51
CA SER A 145 -14.92 -3.30 11.76
C SER A 145 -14.35 -4.44 12.60
N ILE A 146 -14.74 -4.51 13.87
CA ILE A 146 -14.44 -5.65 14.73
C ILE A 146 -15.02 -6.99 14.24
N ASP A 147 -15.96 -6.98 13.29
CA ASP A 147 -16.56 -8.18 12.70
C ASP A 147 -15.85 -8.63 11.42
N GLU A 148 -14.71 -8.02 11.02
CA GLU A 148 -14.04 -8.32 9.74
C GLU A 148 -13.82 -9.81 9.50
N GLY A 149 -13.51 -10.58 10.55
CA GLY A 149 -13.32 -12.03 10.47
C GLY A 149 -14.58 -12.86 10.46
N ALA A 150 -15.69 -12.27 10.87
CA ALA A 150 -16.99 -12.93 10.97
C ALA A 150 -17.85 -12.67 9.73
N GLY A 151 -17.74 -11.49 9.10
CA GLY A 151 -18.45 -11.13 7.88
C GLY A 151 -18.88 -9.67 7.84
N ILE A 152 -19.97 -9.38 7.12
CA ILE A 152 -20.51 -8.01 7.00
C ILE A 152 -20.92 -7.51 8.40
N PRO A 153 -20.41 -6.36 8.86
CA PRO A 153 -20.72 -5.87 10.19
C PRO A 153 -22.17 -5.47 10.36
N SER A 154 -22.68 -5.66 11.57
CA SER A 154 -23.89 -4.98 12.01
C SER A 154 -23.64 -3.46 12.11
N ARG A 155 -24.72 -2.67 12.12
CA ARG A 155 -24.63 -1.23 12.36
C ARG A 155 -23.90 -0.92 13.68
N ASP A 156 -24.15 -1.70 14.72
CA ASP A 156 -23.69 -1.40 16.07
C ASP A 156 -22.20 -1.74 16.24
N THR A 157 -21.74 -2.86 15.65
CA THR A 157 -20.33 -3.26 15.62
C THR A 157 -19.51 -2.34 14.72
N ASN A 158 -20.09 -1.87 13.62
CA ASN A 158 -19.49 -0.81 12.81
C ASN A 158 -19.34 0.49 13.63
N ALA A 159 -20.42 0.95 14.26
CA ALA A 159 -20.41 2.19 15.04
C ALA A 159 -19.42 2.18 16.22
N VAL A 160 -19.28 1.06 16.94
CA VAL A 160 -18.30 0.97 18.04
C VAL A 160 -16.85 0.96 17.53
N SER A 161 -16.59 0.34 16.39
CA SER A 161 -15.26 0.32 15.75
C SER A 161 -14.80 1.75 15.43
N TYR A 162 -15.64 2.53 14.76
CA TYR A 162 -15.31 3.91 14.41
C TYR A 162 -15.26 4.86 15.62
N ARG A 163 -16.02 4.59 16.70
CA ARG A 163 -15.87 5.34 17.96
C ARG A 163 -14.52 5.07 18.62
N ALA A 164 -14.06 3.82 18.63
CA ALA A 164 -12.75 3.46 19.17
C ALA A 164 -11.62 4.13 18.36
N ALA A 165 -11.71 4.08 17.03
CA ALA A 165 -10.79 4.78 16.15
C ALA A 165 -10.78 6.30 16.40
N LYS A 166 -11.96 6.94 16.43
CA LYS A 166 -12.09 8.38 16.69
C LYS A 166 -11.44 8.79 18.03
N TRP A 167 -11.60 7.98 19.08
CA TRP A 167 -10.99 8.26 20.37
C TRP A 167 -9.46 8.34 20.28
N ILE A 168 -8.82 7.42 19.55
CA ILE A 168 -7.38 7.45 19.29
C ILE A 168 -6.99 8.75 18.56
N PHE A 169 -7.73 9.11 17.51
CA PHE A 169 -7.48 10.34 16.76
C PHE A 169 -7.56 11.60 17.62
N ASP A 170 -8.62 11.72 18.42
CA ASP A 170 -8.87 12.90 19.24
C ASP A 170 -7.75 13.10 20.27
N ILE A 171 -7.24 12.03 20.89
CA ILE A 171 -6.19 12.13 21.92
C ILE A 171 -4.79 12.30 21.32
N VAL A 172 -4.48 11.57 20.26
CA VAL A 172 -3.12 11.56 19.71
C VAL A 172 -2.82 12.84 18.95
N ARG A 173 -3.80 13.37 18.20
CA ARG A 173 -3.61 14.63 17.44
C ARG A 173 -3.41 15.85 18.34
N GLU A 174 -4.03 15.88 19.53
CA GLU A 174 -3.86 16.98 20.48
C GLU A 174 -2.42 17.13 20.98
N GLN A 175 -1.67 16.03 21.02
CA GLN A 175 -0.29 16.01 21.52
C GLN A 175 0.72 16.58 20.52
N ARG A 176 0.34 16.75 19.24
CA ARG A 176 1.23 17.27 18.17
C ARG A 176 2.58 16.54 18.13
N ILE A 177 2.54 15.22 18.24
CA ILE A 177 3.75 14.37 18.25
C ILE A 177 4.44 14.49 16.89
N GLU A 178 5.72 14.87 16.91
CA GLU A 178 6.59 14.79 15.74
C GLU A 178 7.37 13.47 15.81
N ILE A 179 7.24 12.65 14.77
CA ILE A 179 8.04 11.42 14.64
C ILE A 179 9.17 11.69 13.66
N ASP A 180 10.36 11.79 14.21
CA ASP A 180 11.62 11.80 13.49
C ASP A 180 12.43 10.57 13.92
N ALA A 181 12.47 9.58 13.04
CA ALA A 181 13.21 8.35 13.27
C ALA A 181 13.97 8.01 12.00
N LYS A 182 15.29 7.81 12.11
CA LYS A 182 16.18 7.44 10.99
C LYS A 182 15.67 6.27 10.14
N GLY A 183 14.89 5.37 10.75
CA GLY A 183 14.26 4.27 10.02
C GLY A 183 13.29 4.75 8.94
N ILE A 184 12.54 5.82 9.18
CA ILE A 184 11.58 6.39 8.22
C ILE A 184 12.31 6.87 6.97
N ASP A 185 13.37 7.68 7.12
CA ASP A 185 14.13 8.21 5.98
C ASP A 185 14.75 7.10 5.11
N ILE A 186 15.23 6.03 5.74
CA ILE A 186 15.77 4.85 5.04
C ILE A 186 14.66 4.17 4.23
N GLU A 187 13.51 3.89 4.84
CA GLU A 187 12.38 3.25 4.16
C GLU A 187 11.79 4.13 3.06
N GLU A 188 11.74 5.46 3.26
CA GLU A 188 11.33 6.41 2.22
C GLU A 188 12.28 6.36 1.03
N LYS A 189 13.60 6.43 1.26
CA LYS A 189 14.60 6.41 0.19
C LYS A 189 14.57 5.09 -0.60
N VAL A 190 14.49 3.97 0.09
CA VAL A 190 14.41 2.64 -0.53
C VAL A 190 13.15 2.56 -1.39
N THR A 191 11.99 2.86 -0.81
CA THR A 191 10.72 2.78 -1.53
C THR A 191 10.65 3.77 -2.70
N GLU A 192 11.16 4.99 -2.54
CA GLU A 192 11.24 5.99 -3.60
C GLU A 192 12.07 5.49 -4.79
N THR A 193 13.22 4.86 -4.51
CA THR A 193 14.10 4.31 -5.54
C THR A 193 13.40 3.18 -6.31
N GLU A 194 12.69 2.29 -5.60
CA GLU A 194 11.91 1.22 -6.20
C GLU A 194 10.77 1.74 -7.07
N VAL A 195 9.95 2.67 -6.54
CA VAL A 195 8.81 3.27 -7.25
C VAL A 195 9.28 3.95 -8.53
N ARG A 196 10.39 4.70 -8.46
CA ARG A 196 10.96 5.38 -9.64
C ARG A 196 11.42 4.38 -10.69
N ALA A 197 12.15 3.33 -10.29
CA ALA A 197 12.61 2.32 -11.22
C ALA A 197 11.45 1.58 -11.91
N ILE A 198 10.36 1.30 -11.16
CA ILE A 198 9.13 0.73 -11.71
C ILE A 198 8.49 1.69 -12.72
N LEU A 199 8.28 2.96 -12.34
CA LEU A 199 7.62 3.94 -13.20
C LEU A 199 8.43 4.29 -14.44
N ASP A 200 9.75 4.42 -14.33
CA ASP A 200 10.62 4.65 -15.49
C ASP A 200 10.48 3.49 -16.49
N ARG A 201 10.50 2.24 -16.00
CA ARG A 201 10.30 1.08 -16.87
C ARG A 201 8.90 1.01 -17.47
N VAL A 202 7.87 1.38 -16.71
CA VAL A 202 6.48 1.50 -17.21
C VAL A 202 6.41 2.51 -18.34
N LEU A 203 7.00 3.69 -18.18
CA LEU A 203 7.02 4.73 -19.20
C LEU A 203 7.80 4.32 -20.45
N ASP A 204 8.94 3.66 -20.28
CA ASP A 204 9.71 3.10 -21.40
C ASP A 204 8.90 2.07 -22.19
N LEU A 205 8.19 1.18 -21.49
CA LEU A 205 7.34 0.18 -22.14
C LEU A 205 6.18 0.82 -22.91
N GLY A 206 5.69 1.96 -22.47
CA GLY A 206 4.57 2.68 -23.06
C GLY A 206 4.96 3.77 -24.06
N ASP A 207 6.25 3.92 -24.39
CA ASP A 207 6.75 5.04 -25.19
C ASP A 207 6.29 6.41 -24.66
N GLY A 208 6.23 6.55 -23.33
CA GLY A 208 5.74 7.74 -22.62
C GLY A 208 4.25 7.72 -22.24
N ASP A 209 3.43 6.84 -22.84
CA ASP A 209 2.04 6.64 -22.43
C ASP A 209 1.99 5.73 -21.19
N ILE A 210 1.57 6.29 -20.06
CA ILE A 210 1.56 5.59 -18.78
C ILE A 210 0.55 4.44 -18.71
N VAL A 211 -0.55 4.51 -19.47
CA VAL A 211 -1.60 3.50 -19.48
C VAL A 211 -1.17 2.32 -20.35
N GLU A 212 -0.66 2.60 -21.54
CA GLU A 212 -0.07 1.58 -22.42
C GLU A 212 1.13 0.90 -21.75
N GLY A 213 1.95 1.70 -21.07
CA GLY A 213 3.05 1.23 -20.25
C GLY A 213 2.59 0.29 -19.14
N ALA A 214 1.53 0.64 -18.40
CA ALA A 214 0.99 -0.18 -17.33
C ALA A 214 0.46 -1.53 -17.84
N VAL A 215 -0.26 -1.54 -18.98
CA VAL A 215 -0.75 -2.78 -19.59
C VAL A 215 0.42 -3.72 -19.92
N ARG A 216 1.43 -3.21 -20.65
CA ARG A 216 2.62 -3.98 -21.01
C ARG A 216 3.46 -4.39 -19.79
N ALA A 217 3.48 -3.56 -18.76
CA ALA A 217 4.21 -3.85 -17.53
C ALA A 217 3.60 -5.01 -16.73
N VAL A 218 2.26 -5.12 -16.67
CA VAL A 218 1.61 -6.30 -16.08
C VAL A 218 1.89 -7.55 -16.92
N GLU A 219 1.75 -7.45 -18.24
CA GLU A 219 1.97 -8.58 -19.16
C GLU A 219 3.43 -9.10 -19.14
N SER A 220 4.39 -8.25 -18.81
CA SER A 220 5.82 -8.58 -18.72
C SER A 220 6.31 -8.86 -17.30
N GLY A 221 5.52 -8.57 -16.26
CA GLY A 221 5.90 -8.74 -14.85
C GLY A 221 6.73 -7.59 -14.26
N VAL A 222 6.81 -6.45 -14.94
CA VAL A 222 7.38 -5.19 -14.40
C VAL A 222 6.45 -4.60 -13.33
N LEU A 223 5.15 -4.84 -13.45
CA LEU A 223 4.16 -4.66 -12.40
C LEU A 223 3.64 -6.04 -12.01
N ASP A 224 4.07 -6.53 -10.85
CA ASP A 224 3.76 -7.88 -10.38
C ASP A 224 3.63 -7.89 -8.85
N SER A 225 2.85 -8.83 -8.33
CA SER A 225 2.61 -8.99 -6.91
C SER A 225 2.37 -10.45 -6.53
N PRO A 226 2.73 -10.86 -5.30
CA PRO A 226 2.39 -12.17 -4.79
C PRO A 226 0.87 -12.36 -4.63
N TRP A 227 0.40 -13.58 -4.91
CA TRP A 227 -0.95 -14.08 -4.64
C TRP A 227 -2.06 -13.23 -5.27
N SER A 228 -1.80 -12.72 -6.48
CA SER A 228 -2.79 -11.97 -7.24
C SER A 228 -3.95 -12.89 -7.68
N PRO A 229 -5.22 -12.50 -7.43
CA PRO A 229 -6.36 -13.22 -7.99
C PRO A 229 -6.54 -12.96 -9.50
N ASN A 230 -5.80 -12.01 -10.06
CA ASN A 230 -5.86 -11.68 -11.48
C ASN A 230 -4.94 -12.61 -12.28
N VAL A 231 -5.55 -13.49 -13.09
CA VAL A 231 -4.87 -14.51 -13.90
C VAL A 231 -3.87 -13.97 -14.93
N ASN A 232 -3.88 -12.66 -15.22
CA ASN A 232 -2.95 -12.04 -16.15
C ASN A 232 -1.61 -11.65 -15.51
N VAL A 233 -1.54 -11.67 -14.17
CA VAL A 233 -0.35 -11.32 -13.39
C VAL A 233 0.63 -12.49 -13.39
N LYS A 234 1.95 -12.20 -13.41
CA LYS A 234 2.99 -13.25 -13.49
C LYS A 234 3.14 -14.03 -12.19
N ASP A 235 2.86 -13.40 -11.05
CA ASP A 235 2.94 -14.00 -9.72
C ASP A 235 4.33 -14.59 -9.43
N GLN A 236 5.38 -13.87 -9.87
CA GLN A 236 6.78 -14.25 -9.68
C GLN A 236 7.46 -13.44 -8.57
N VAL A 237 6.75 -12.49 -7.98
CA VAL A 237 7.18 -11.69 -6.84
C VAL A 237 6.73 -12.36 -5.56
N LEU A 238 7.60 -12.45 -4.56
CA LEU A 238 7.26 -12.94 -3.24
C LEU A 238 7.83 -12.03 -2.17
N GLY A 239 6.98 -11.64 -1.22
CA GLY A 239 7.36 -10.82 -0.08
C GLY A 239 7.49 -11.63 1.20
N VAL A 240 8.38 -11.17 2.10
CA VAL A 240 8.49 -11.63 3.49
C VAL A 240 8.72 -10.41 4.39
N ARG A 241 8.69 -10.61 5.70
CA ARG A 241 9.10 -9.60 6.68
C ARG A 241 10.56 -9.78 7.08
N ASP A 242 11.27 -8.69 7.31
CA ASP A 242 12.59 -8.71 7.94
C ASP A 242 12.51 -8.99 9.45
N ALA A 243 13.66 -8.99 10.12
CA ALA A 243 13.77 -9.25 11.57
C ALA A 243 12.98 -8.25 12.44
N ARG A 244 12.59 -7.09 11.89
CA ARG A 244 11.84 -6.03 12.57
C ARG A 244 10.40 -5.93 12.07
N GLY A 245 9.95 -6.85 11.22
CA GLY A 245 8.58 -6.89 10.71
C GLY A 245 8.33 -6.01 9.49
N ALA A 246 9.34 -5.33 8.94
CA ALA A 246 9.18 -4.54 7.72
C ALA A 246 9.15 -5.45 6.49
N CYS A 247 8.29 -5.15 5.53
CA CYS A 247 8.15 -5.95 4.32
C CYS A 247 9.36 -5.78 3.40
N ARG A 248 9.81 -6.91 2.81
CA ARG A 248 10.95 -7.04 1.90
C ARG A 248 10.61 -7.97 0.74
N TYR A 249 11.30 -7.81 -0.37
CA TYR A 249 11.23 -8.74 -1.49
C TYR A 249 12.15 -9.94 -1.24
N LEU A 250 11.56 -11.14 -1.17
CA LEU A 250 12.29 -12.40 -1.20
C LEU A 250 12.58 -12.80 -2.65
N GLU A 251 11.54 -12.77 -3.49
CA GLU A 251 11.64 -12.99 -4.94
C GLU A 251 11.20 -11.70 -5.65
N PHE A 252 12.02 -11.24 -6.59
CA PHE A 252 11.78 -9.97 -7.31
C PHE A 252 11.03 -10.15 -8.62
N GLY A 253 10.93 -11.38 -9.14
CA GLY A 253 10.41 -11.62 -10.49
C GLY A 253 11.08 -10.72 -11.52
N ASN A 254 10.26 -10.04 -12.33
CA ASN A 254 10.71 -9.07 -13.33
C ASN A 254 10.61 -7.61 -12.86
N LEU A 255 10.46 -7.36 -11.56
CA LEU A 255 10.47 -6.00 -11.03
C LEU A 255 11.83 -5.35 -11.35
N PRO A 256 11.86 -4.12 -11.91
CA PRO A 256 13.08 -3.45 -12.34
C PRO A 256 13.85 -2.84 -11.16
N ILE A 257 13.95 -3.54 -10.04
CA ILE A 257 14.60 -3.04 -8.82
C ILE A 257 16.12 -2.99 -9.03
N PRO A 258 16.79 -1.86 -8.73
CA PRO A 258 18.25 -1.74 -8.79
C PRO A 258 18.97 -2.75 -7.90
N ASP A 259 20.18 -3.17 -8.30
CA ASP A 259 20.90 -4.25 -7.61
C ASP A 259 21.33 -3.89 -6.18
N ASP A 260 21.66 -2.62 -5.92
CA ASP A 260 21.96 -2.13 -4.57
C ASP A 260 20.73 -2.19 -3.65
N ILE A 261 19.54 -1.90 -4.17
CA ILE A 261 18.28 -2.05 -3.44
C ILE A 261 17.95 -3.54 -3.24
N LYS A 262 18.14 -4.39 -4.26
CA LYS A 262 17.99 -5.85 -4.11
C LYS A 262 18.87 -6.39 -3.00
N GLU A 263 20.11 -5.92 -2.91
CA GLU A 263 21.04 -6.32 -1.85
C GLU A 263 20.57 -5.86 -0.47
N PHE A 264 20.06 -4.62 -0.35
CA PHE A 264 19.44 -4.15 0.89
C PHE A 264 18.33 -5.07 1.39
N HIS A 265 17.43 -5.54 0.52
CA HIS A 265 16.39 -6.52 0.91
C HIS A 265 17.00 -7.83 1.38
N ARG A 266 17.97 -8.37 0.65
CA ARG A 266 18.65 -9.63 1.00
C ARG A 266 19.36 -9.54 2.33
N GLU A 267 20.07 -8.45 2.61
CA GLU A 267 20.74 -8.21 3.89
C GLU A 267 19.72 -8.19 5.05
N LYS A 268 18.60 -7.48 4.88
CA LYS A 268 17.54 -7.40 5.90
C LYS A 268 16.86 -8.74 6.15
N ILE A 269 16.68 -9.55 5.10
CA ILE A 269 16.18 -10.92 5.23
C ILE A 269 17.21 -11.81 5.93
N ALA A 270 18.49 -11.71 5.58
CA ALA A 270 19.58 -12.49 6.18
C ALA A 270 19.72 -12.25 7.69
N GLU A 271 19.45 -11.03 8.17
CA GLU A 271 19.35 -10.73 9.61
C GLU A 271 18.31 -11.63 10.30
N ARG A 272 17.14 -11.81 9.67
CA ARG A 272 16.08 -12.71 10.18
C ARG A 272 16.47 -14.18 10.06
N GLU A 273 17.06 -14.59 8.94
CA GLU A 273 17.52 -15.97 8.74
C GLU A 273 18.49 -16.40 9.84
N LYS A 274 19.38 -15.49 10.26
CA LYS A 274 20.32 -15.73 11.36
C LYS A 274 19.61 -15.91 12.70
N LEU A 275 18.53 -15.16 12.96
CA LEU A 275 17.74 -15.29 14.18
C LEU A 275 16.93 -16.58 14.21
N GLU A 276 16.39 -17.00 13.08
CA GLU A 276 15.57 -18.22 12.96
C GLU A 276 16.42 -19.49 12.75
N GLY A 277 17.69 -19.36 12.38
CA GLY A 277 18.55 -20.50 12.02
C GLY A 277 18.08 -21.22 10.76
N LYS A 278 17.29 -20.56 9.91
CA LYS A 278 16.66 -21.11 8.70
C LYS A 278 16.71 -20.09 7.58
N LYS A 279 16.93 -20.56 6.35
CA LYS A 279 16.78 -19.75 5.13
C LYS A 279 15.33 -19.34 4.90
N ALA A 280 15.13 -18.11 4.42
CA ALA A 280 13.83 -17.60 4.03
C ALA A 280 13.29 -18.41 2.85
N ASP A 281 12.01 -18.77 2.91
CA ASP A 281 11.34 -19.59 1.91
C ASP A 281 9.86 -19.22 1.82
N TYR A 282 9.14 -19.90 0.92
CA TYR A 282 7.71 -19.71 0.76
C TYR A 282 6.91 -19.90 2.06
N HIS A 283 7.33 -20.83 2.92
CA HIS A 283 6.66 -21.06 4.20
C HIS A 283 6.82 -19.89 5.17
N MET A 284 7.95 -19.15 5.10
CA MET A 284 8.12 -17.90 5.84
C MET A 284 7.09 -16.85 5.40
N ALA A 285 6.89 -16.68 4.09
CA ALA A 285 5.88 -15.76 3.55
C ALA A 285 4.46 -16.13 4.03
N VAL A 286 4.11 -17.41 3.99
CA VAL A 286 2.83 -17.90 4.53
C VAL A 286 2.72 -17.59 6.02
N LYS A 287 3.74 -17.84 6.85
CA LYS A 287 3.68 -17.48 8.28
C LYS A 287 3.52 -15.98 8.50
N ASP A 288 4.17 -15.14 7.70
CA ASP A 288 4.05 -13.70 7.84
C ASP A 288 2.64 -13.19 7.53
N LEU A 289 1.92 -13.85 6.60
CA LEU A 289 0.51 -13.55 6.30
C LEU A 289 -0.38 -13.72 7.54
N TRP A 290 -0.11 -14.73 8.37
CA TRP A 290 -0.87 -15.02 9.60
C TRP A 290 -0.36 -14.26 10.83
N SER A 291 0.79 -13.59 10.76
CA SER A 291 1.45 -13.07 11.97
C SER A 291 0.66 -11.96 12.67
N LEU A 292 0.14 -11.00 11.90
CA LEU A 292 -0.65 -9.89 12.47
C LEU A 292 -1.93 -10.39 13.14
N SER A 293 -2.57 -11.44 12.59
CA SER A 293 -3.76 -12.07 13.15
C SER A 293 -3.52 -12.66 14.54
N LYS A 294 -2.27 -13.03 14.83
CA LYS A 294 -1.82 -13.56 16.12
C LYS A 294 -1.22 -12.49 17.03
N GLY A 295 -1.37 -11.20 16.70
CA GLY A 295 -0.77 -10.10 17.45
C GLY A 295 0.75 -10.05 17.38
N LYS A 296 1.36 -10.56 16.30
CA LYS A 296 2.81 -10.56 16.09
C LYS A 296 3.21 -9.86 14.80
N MET A 297 4.33 -9.14 14.83
CA MET A 297 4.89 -8.52 13.62
C MET A 297 5.72 -9.49 12.78
N VAL A 298 6.42 -10.42 13.41
CA VAL A 298 7.25 -11.43 12.74
C VAL A 298 6.81 -12.79 13.26
N GLY A 299 6.83 -13.80 12.38
CA GLY A 299 6.50 -15.18 12.71
C GLY A 299 7.50 -15.90 13.63
N LEU A 300 8.13 -15.20 14.59
CA LEU A 300 9.18 -15.76 15.45
C LEU A 300 8.61 -16.66 16.56
N PRO A 301 9.31 -17.77 16.89
CA PRO A 301 8.98 -18.61 18.03
C PRO A 301 8.86 -17.84 19.36
N PRO A 302 7.93 -18.23 20.26
CA PRO A 302 6.94 -19.30 20.09
C PRO A 302 5.72 -18.78 19.28
N TYR A 303 5.66 -19.09 17.97
CA TYR A 303 4.63 -18.62 17.03
C TYR A 303 3.35 -19.49 17.06
N ASP A 304 3.50 -20.72 17.55
CA ASP A 304 2.48 -21.78 17.57
C ASP A 304 2.02 -22.13 18.99
N GLN A 305 2.35 -21.29 19.98
CA GLN A 305 1.77 -21.32 21.33
C GLN A 305 0.67 -20.28 21.43
#